data_AF-S4P1C4-F1
#
_entry.id   AF-S4P1C4-F1
#
_cell.length_a   1.000
_cell.length_b   1.000
_cell.length_c   1.000
_cell.angle_alpha   90.00
_cell.angle_beta   90.00
_cell.angle_gamma   90.00
#
_symmetry.space_group_name_H-M   'P 1'
#
loop_
_entity.id
_entity.type
_entity.pdbx_description
1 polymer ?
#
loop_
_entity_poly.entity_id
_entity_poly.type
_entity_poly.pdbx_seq_one_letter_code
_entity_poly.pdbx_strand_id
1 'polypeptide(L)'
;MQSKYGGLYDLSNCTAHKLIQDIAKTLYKRLRIILEQDGAEIDGCLRLTKTYRKRHPHFADFQLILSTLHSIQDAEEKPRDQIHECDLLAFAVHSYVIDSIPFEKVQVAYLKYLDKITATVMEHVTNLDMTPKNTSPEEIARIKIREQLKTLIP
;
A
#
# COMPACT_ATOMS: atom_id res chain seq x y z
N MET A 1 2.86 -8.79 13.41
CA MET A 1 4.15 -9.45 13.10
C MET A 1 5.02 -8.48 12.30
N GLN A 2 4.62 -8.06 11.09
CA GLN A 2 5.36 -7.02 10.35
C GLN A 2 5.50 -5.69 11.11
N SER A 3 4.47 -5.28 11.86
CA SER A 3 4.56 -4.11 12.74
C SER A 3 5.53 -4.25 13.92
N LYS A 4 5.86 -5.49 14.33
CA LYS A 4 6.80 -5.77 15.42
C LYS A 4 8.22 -5.95 14.89
N TYR A 5 8.37 -6.68 13.79
CA TYR A 5 9.65 -7.01 13.16
C TYR A 5 9.80 -6.23 11.85
N GLY A 6 10.27 -4.98 11.95
CA GLY A 6 10.45 -4.11 10.80
C GLY A 6 11.45 -4.68 9.78
N GLY A 7 12.53 -5.31 10.26
CA GLY A 7 13.55 -5.95 9.41
C GLY A 7 13.10 -7.27 8.77
N LEU A 8 11.89 -7.77 9.04
CA LEU A 8 11.42 -9.05 8.49
C LEU A 8 11.30 -9.03 6.97
N TYR A 9 10.92 -7.88 6.39
CA TYR A 9 10.84 -7.74 4.94
C TYR A 9 12.22 -7.88 4.29
N ASP A 10 13.21 -7.19 4.85
CA ASP A 10 14.59 -7.22 4.35
C ASP A 10 15.22 -8.60 4.50
N LEU A 11 15.00 -9.26 5.65
CA LEU A 11 15.39 -10.65 5.84
C LEU A 11 14.75 -11.56 4.79
N SER A 12 13.48 -11.30 4.45
CA SER A 12 12.77 -12.09 3.45
C SER A 12 13.30 -11.87 2.03
N ASN A 13 13.93 -10.73 1.72
CA ASN A 13 14.56 -10.48 0.41
C ASN A 13 15.68 -11.50 0.12
N CYS A 14 16.45 -11.89 1.14
CA CYS A 14 17.54 -12.88 1.01
C CYS A 14 17.06 -14.25 0.53
N THR A 15 15.77 -14.55 0.71
CA THR A 15 15.15 -15.82 0.29
C THR A 15 14.16 -15.64 -0.87
N ALA A 16 14.27 -14.55 -1.64
CA ALA A 16 13.32 -14.20 -2.71
C ALA A 16 11.85 -14.24 -2.24
N HIS A 17 11.61 -13.72 -1.03
CA HIS A 17 10.32 -13.70 -0.34
C HIS A 17 9.71 -15.06 0.05
N LYS A 18 10.43 -16.17 -0.09
CA LYS A 18 9.94 -17.50 0.36
C LYS A 18 9.63 -17.51 1.87
N LEU A 19 10.44 -16.84 2.69
CA LEU A 19 10.24 -16.75 4.13
C LEU A 19 8.84 -16.24 4.51
N ILE A 20 8.44 -15.08 3.99
CA ILE A 20 7.11 -14.51 4.28
C ILE A 20 5.99 -15.40 3.72
N GLN A 21 6.19 -16.00 2.54
CA GLN A 21 5.20 -16.89 1.94
C GLN A 21 4.94 -18.13 2.81
N ASP A 22 6.00 -18.76 3.33
CA ASP A 22 5.86 -19.98 4.14
C ASP A 22 5.35 -19.69 5.55
N ILE A 23 5.70 -18.54 6.12
CA ILE A 23 5.05 -18.02 7.34
C ILE A 23 3.55 -17.83 7.07
N ALA A 24 3.17 -17.17 5.97
CA ALA A 24 1.77 -16.94 5.63
C ALA A 24 0.98 -18.23 5.44
N LYS A 25 1.55 -19.23 4.74
CA LYS A 25 0.96 -20.58 4.62
C LYS A 25 0.76 -21.24 5.99
N THR A 26 1.74 -21.10 6.89
CA THR A 26 1.67 -21.65 8.24
C THR A 26 0.59 -20.98 9.08
N LEU A 27 0.50 -19.65 9.04
CA LEU A 27 -0.55 -18.88 9.70
C LEU A 27 -1.93 -19.28 9.17
N TYR A 28 -2.08 -19.37 7.85
CA TYR A 28 -3.32 -19.76 7.21
C TYR A 28 -3.77 -21.17 7.64
N LYS A 29 -2.86 -22.15 7.64
CA LYS A 29 -3.15 -23.52 8.12
C LYS A 29 -3.61 -23.52 9.57
N ARG A 30 -2.91 -22.79 10.46
CA ARG A 30 -3.28 -22.70 11.89
C ARG A 30 -4.64 -22.04 12.09
N LEU A 31 -4.92 -20.95 11.37
CA LEU A 31 -6.20 -20.26 11.41
C LEU A 31 -7.34 -21.16 10.91
N ARG A 32 -7.09 -21.93 9.85
CA ARG A 32 -8.05 -22.90 9.32
C ARG A 32 -8.37 -23.99 10.34
N ILE A 33 -7.37 -24.56 11.02
CA ILE A 33 -7.57 -25.54 12.10
C ILE A 33 -8.43 -24.97 13.23
N ILE A 34 -8.18 -23.72 13.63
CA ILE A 34 -8.97 -23.05 14.66
C ILE A 34 -10.43 -22.90 14.19
N LEU A 35 -10.65 -22.55 12.93
CA LEU A 35 -11.99 -22.41 12.37
C LEU A 35 -12.71 -23.77 12.23
N GLU A 36 -11.98 -24.85 11.95
CA GLU A 36 -12.53 -26.21 11.89
C GLU A 36 -12.89 -26.75 13.29
N GLN A 37 -12.16 -26.35 14.34
CA GLN A 37 -12.39 -26.82 15.72
C GLN A 37 -13.40 -25.98 16.50
N ASP A 38 -13.29 -24.65 16.40
CA ASP A 38 -14.05 -23.70 17.21
C ASP A 38 -15.04 -22.87 16.36
N GLY A 39 -15.26 -23.26 15.09
CA GLY A 39 -15.96 -22.43 14.09
C GLY A 39 -17.36 -21.99 14.47
N ALA A 40 -18.09 -22.81 15.25
CA ALA A 40 -19.42 -22.46 15.76
C ALA A 40 -19.40 -21.27 16.74
N GLU A 41 -18.29 -21.09 17.47
CA GLU A 41 -18.12 -19.99 18.40
C GLU A 41 -17.45 -18.77 17.74
N ILE A 42 -16.77 -18.92 16.61
CA ILE A 42 -16.01 -17.83 16.00
C ILE A 42 -16.90 -17.02 15.06
N ASP A 43 -17.47 -15.94 15.60
CA ASP A 43 -18.13 -14.91 14.81
C ASP A 43 -17.13 -13.80 14.42
N GLY A 44 -16.64 -13.86 13.18
CA GLY A 44 -15.81 -12.83 12.55
C GLY A 44 -14.29 -12.90 12.77
N CYS A 45 -13.56 -12.11 11.99
CA CYS A 45 -12.09 -12.12 11.92
C CYS A 45 -11.41 -11.70 13.23
N LEU A 46 -12.01 -10.81 14.02
CA LEU A 46 -11.44 -10.34 15.29
C LEU A 46 -11.37 -11.46 16.32
N ARG A 47 -12.45 -12.24 16.49
CA ARG A 47 -12.48 -13.40 17.39
C ARG A 47 -11.49 -14.47 16.93
N LEU A 48 -11.45 -14.75 15.63
CA LEU A 48 -10.49 -15.70 15.05
C LEU A 48 -9.04 -15.31 15.38
N THR A 49 -8.69 -14.04 15.17
CA THR A 49 -7.34 -13.53 15.44
C THR A 49 -7.02 -13.57 16.94
N LYS A 50 -8.00 -13.26 17.80
CA LYS A 50 -7.84 -13.35 19.27
C LYS A 50 -7.62 -14.79 19.73
N THR A 51 -8.39 -15.75 19.22
CA THR A 51 -8.22 -17.17 19.53
C THR A 51 -6.87 -17.68 19.03
N TYR A 52 -6.47 -17.30 17.82
CA TYR A 52 -5.13 -17.58 17.31
C TYR A 52 -4.04 -17.08 18.25
N ARG A 53 -4.14 -15.83 18.73
CA ARG A 53 -3.13 -15.24 19.63
C ARG A 53 -3.13 -15.82 21.03
N LYS A 54 -4.25 -16.36 21.51
CA LYS A 54 -4.27 -17.16 22.75
C LYS A 54 -3.46 -18.45 22.61
N ARG A 55 -3.56 -19.14 21.47
CA ARG A 55 -2.83 -20.40 21.19
C ARG A 55 -1.39 -20.18 20.71
N HIS A 56 -1.15 -19.05 20.05
CA HIS A 56 0.15 -18.65 19.48
C HIS A 56 0.51 -17.21 19.88
N PRO A 57 1.04 -17.03 21.11
CA PRO A 57 1.38 -15.71 21.64
C PRO A 57 2.49 -15.01 20.84
N HIS A 58 2.51 -13.67 20.92
CA HIS A 58 3.48 -12.84 20.17
C HIS A 58 4.95 -13.06 20.51
N PHE A 59 5.28 -13.56 21.71
CA PHE A 59 6.67 -13.86 22.07
C PHE A 59 7.23 -15.04 21.24
N ALA A 60 6.37 -15.92 20.72
CA ALA A 60 6.77 -17.05 19.89
C ALA A 60 6.91 -16.69 18.40
N ASP A 61 6.57 -15.46 18.00
CA ASP A 61 6.65 -15.03 16.60
C ASP A 61 8.10 -15.09 16.08
N PHE A 62 9.10 -14.73 16.90
CA PHE A 62 10.52 -14.82 16.52
C PHE A 62 10.96 -16.27 16.23
N GLN A 63 10.58 -17.21 17.10
CA GLN A 63 10.90 -18.62 16.91
C GLN A 63 10.29 -19.17 15.61
N LEU A 64 9.07 -18.75 15.26
CA LEU A 64 8.43 -19.11 13.99
C LEU A 64 9.21 -18.56 12.79
N ILE A 65 9.67 -17.31 12.85
CA ILE A 65 10.48 -16.70 11.79
C ILE A 65 11.79 -17.48 11.62
N LEU A 66 12.51 -17.70 12.73
CA LEU A 66 13.81 -18.38 12.73
C LEU A 66 13.70 -19.82 12.22
N SER A 67 12.72 -20.58 12.72
CA SER A 67 12.52 -21.97 12.29
C SER A 67 12.16 -22.08 10.81
N THR A 68 11.37 -21.13 10.30
CA THR A 68 10.99 -21.09 8.88
C THR A 68 12.19 -20.74 8.02
N LEU A 69 13.00 -19.77 8.44
CA LEU A 69 14.24 -19.41 7.74
C LEU A 69 15.20 -20.59 7.67
N HIS A 70 15.46 -21.26 8.79
CA HIS A 70 16.35 -22.42 8.84
C HIS A 70 15.81 -23.57 7.97
N SER A 71 14.50 -23.79 7.93
CA SER A 71 13.90 -24.80 7.05
C SER A 71 14.15 -24.50 5.56
N ILE A 72 14.12 -23.22 5.17
CA ILE A 72 14.45 -22.79 3.81
C ILE A 72 15.93 -22.96 3.53
N GLN A 73 16.80 -22.58 4.46
CA GLN A 73 18.25 -22.70 4.32
C GLN A 73 18.69 -24.15 4.22
N ASP A 74 18.14 -25.02 5.06
CA ASP A 74 18.38 -26.46 5.02
C ASP A 74 17.93 -27.05 3.67
N ALA A 75 16.78 -26.62 3.13
CA ALA A 75 16.29 -27.07 1.82
C ALA A 75 17.12 -26.53 0.63
N GLU A 76 17.85 -25.42 0.83
CA GLU A 76 18.76 -24.83 -0.14
C GLU A 76 20.22 -25.25 0.09
N GLU A 77 20.48 -26.18 1.03
CA GLU A 77 21.81 -26.64 1.45
C GLU A 77 22.75 -25.50 1.88
N LYS A 78 22.17 -24.40 2.39
CA LYS A 78 22.90 -23.25 2.91
C LYS A 78 23.18 -23.37 4.40
N PRO A 79 24.30 -22.84 4.89
CA PRO A 79 24.54 -22.74 6.32
C PRO A 79 23.45 -21.89 6.97
N ARG A 80 23.09 -22.25 8.21
CA ARG A 80 22.07 -21.53 8.97
C ARG A 80 22.58 -20.18 9.44
N ASP A 81 21.80 -19.14 9.18
CA ASP A 81 22.13 -17.80 9.68
C ASP A 81 21.81 -17.71 11.18
N GLN A 82 22.71 -17.05 11.91
CA GLN A 82 22.50 -16.67 13.31
C GLN A 82 21.96 -15.24 13.36
N ILE A 83 20.66 -15.12 13.58
CA ILE A 83 19.96 -13.84 13.66
C ILE A 83 19.44 -13.69 15.08
N HIS A 84 19.54 -12.50 15.66
CA HIS A 84 18.96 -12.20 16.97
C HIS A 84 17.64 -11.44 16.82
N GLU A 85 16.75 -11.56 17.81
CA GLU A 85 15.45 -10.88 17.76
C GLU A 85 15.62 -9.35 17.66
N CYS A 86 16.63 -8.80 18.33
CA CYS A 86 16.97 -7.38 18.30
C CYS A 86 17.23 -6.86 16.88
N ASP A 87 17.84 -7.67 16.01
CA ASP A 87 18.20 -7.28 14.65
C ASP A 87 16.96 -7.08 13.78
N LEU A 88 15.88 -7.83 14.06
CA LEU A 88 14.61 -7.72 13.36
C LEU A 88 13.69 -6.63 13.94
N LEU A 89 13.88 -6.31 15.22
CA LEU A 89 13.16 -5.24 15.91
C LEU A 89 13.69 -3.86 15.52
N ALA A 90 14.96 -3.77 15.11
CA ALA A 90 15.55 -2.54 14.62
C ALA A 90 14.72 -2.02 13.44
N PHE A 91 13.93 -0.98 13.69
CA PHE A 91 13.40 -0.17 12.61
C PHE A 91 14.63 0.37 11.89
N ALA A 92 14.85 -0.04 10.64
CA ALA A 92 15.72 0.70 9.75
C ALA A 92 15.01 2.04 9.55
N VAL A 93 15.20 2.97 10.48
CA VAL A 93 14.96 4.39 10.30
C VAL A 93 15.91 4.75 9.19
N HIS A 94 15.44 4.56 7.95
CA HIS A 94 15.93 5.31 6.84
C HIS A 94 15.58 6.73 7.25
N SER A 95 16.53 7.37 7.94
CA SER A 95 16.52 8.81 8.09
C SER A 95 16.49 9.28 6.66
N TYR A 96 15.29 9.59 6.16
CA TYR A 96 15.17 10.39 4.97
C TYR A 96 15.83 11.68 5.40
N VAL A 97 17.10 11.83 5.05
CA VAL A 97 17.86 13.06 5.30
C VAL A 97 17.23 14.06 4.35
N ILE A 98 16.10 14.64 4.74
CA ILE A 98 15.42 15.70 4.00
C ILE A 98 16.41 16.85 3.80
N ASP A 99 17.33 17.04 4.76
CA ASP A 99 18.40 18.04 4.75
C ASP A 99 19.53 17.78 3.73
N SER A 100 19.60 16.61 3.08
CA SER A 100 20.63 16.31 2.06
C SER A 100 20.12 16.29 0.64
N ILE A 101 18.83 16.59 0.43
CA ILE A 101 18.27 16.70 -0.92
C ILE A 101 18.72 18.06 -1.49
N PRO A 102 19.52 18.08 -2.58
CA PRO A 102 19.92 19.34 -3.20
C PRO A 102 18.70 20.13 -3.64
N PHE A 103 18.73 21.45 -3.43
CA PHE A 103 17.63 22.35 -3.76
C PHE A 103 17.17 22.20 -5.22
N GLU A 104 18.09 21.94 -6.16
CA GLU A 104 17.73 21.74 -7.57
C GLU A 104 16.78 20.55 -7.76
N LYS A 105 16.96 19.46 -7.01
CA LYS A 105 16.08 18.28 -7.10
C LYS A 105 14.68 18.58 -6.57
N VAL A 106 14.58 19.39 -5.52
CA VAL A 106 13.30 19.85 -4.97
C VAL A 106 12.59 20.76 -5.98
N GLN A 107 13.33 21.67 -6.62
CA GLN A 107 12.79 22.58 -7.63
C GLN A 107 12.29 21.84 -8.87
N VAL A 108 13.03 20.82 -9.35
CA VAL A 108 12.60 19.97 -10.48
C VAL A 108 11.33 19.20 -10.13
N ALA A 109 11.24 18.63 -8.93
CA ALA A 109 10.04 17.93 -8.49
C ALA A 109 8.85 18.88 -8.37
N TYR A 110 9.06 20.07 -7.79
CA TYR A 110 8.04 21.11 -7.67
C TYR A 110 7.47 21.50 -9.04
N LEU A 111 8.33 21.85 -10.00
CA LEU A 111 7.90 22.24 -11.35
C LEU A 111 7.12 21.13 -12.05
N LYS A 112 7.59 19.88 -11.95
CA LYS A 112 6.91 18.72 -12.55
C LYS A 112 5.48 18.56 -12.03
N TYR A 113 5.28 18.70 -10.72
CA TYR A 113 3.94 18.57 -10.13
C TYR A 113 3.07 19.80 -10.39
N LEU A 114 3.66 21.00 -10.40
CA LEU A 114 2.99 22.24 -10.78
C LEU A 114 2.41 22.11 -12.20
N ASP A 115 3.24 21.71 -13.17
CA ASP A 115 2.82 21.55 -14.56
C ASP A 115 1.69 20.53 -14.70
N LYS A 116 1.78 19.41 -13.98
CA LYS A 116 0.73 18.38 -13.99
C LYS A 116 -0.59 18.89 -13.41
N ILE A 117 -0.54 19.64 -12.31
CA ILE A 117 -1.73 20.25 -11.69
C ILE A 117 -2.33 21.27 -12.66
N THR A 118 -1.52 22.15 -13.22
CA THR A 118 -1.97 23.16 -14.19
C THR A 118 -2.59 22.50 -15.41
N ALA A 119 -1.97 21.48 -15.98
CA ALA A 119 -2.54 20.73 -17.11
C ALA A 119 -3.89 20.11 -16.77
N THR A 120 -4.02 19.48 -15.59
CA THR A 120 -5.26 18.85 -15.15
C THR A 120 -6.38 19.88 -14.94
N VAL A 121 -6.06 21.03 -14.34
CA VAL A 121 -7.02 22.13 -14.13
C VAL A 121 -7.44 22.72 -15.47
N MET A 122 -6.49 22.97 -16.38
CA MET A 122 -6.79 23.50 -17.71
C MET A 122 -7.65 22.53 -18.50
N GLU A 123 -7.36 21.23 -18.47
CA GLU A 123 -8.17 20.18 -19.08
C GLU A 123 -9.60 20.18 -18.51
N HIS A 124 -9.75 20.30 -17.19
CA HIS A 124 -11.06 20.39 -16.56
C HIS A 124 -11.83 21.65 -16.98
N VAL A 125 -11.15 22.81 -17.07
CA VAL A 125 -11.74 24.07 -17.55
C VAL A 125 -12.13 24.00 -19.02
N THR A 126 -11.33 23.37 -19.88
CA THR A 126 -11.68 23.18 -21.29
C THR A 126 -12.84 22.21 -21.50
N ASN A 127 -12.98 21.23 -20.60
CA ASN A 127 -14.02 20.20 -20.66
C ASN A 127 -15.25 20.56 -19.81
N LEU A 128 -15.29 21.76 -19.22
CA LEU A 128 -16.45 22.26 -18.52
C LEU A 128 -17.54 22.59 -19.55
N ASP A 129 -18.54 21.73 -19.60
CA ASP A 129 -19.73 21.92 -20.41
C ASP A 129 -20.47 23.17 -19.91
N MET A 130 -20.25 24.29 -20.60
CA MET A 130 -20.86 25.59 -20.30
C MET A 130 -22.36 25.62 -20.64
N THR A 131 -22.94 24.52 -21.11
CA THR A 131 -24.38 24.44 -21.33
C THR A 131 -25.11 24.23 -20.00
N PRO A 132 -25.97 25.17 -19.56
CA PRO A 132 -26.71 24.97 -18.32
C PRO A 132 -27.70 23.82 -18.55
N LYS A 133 -27.66 22.80 -17.69
CA LYS A 133 -28.48 21.58 -17.79
C LYS A 133 -30.01 21.80 -17.80
N ASN A 134 -30.48 23.03 -17.56
CA ASN A 134 -31.90 23.38 -17.45
C ASN A 134 -32.37 24.40 -18.50
N THR A 135 -31.59 24.66 -19.54
CA THR A 135 -31.93 25.67 -20.55
C THR A 135 -32.75 25.03 -21.67
N SER A 136 -33.92 25.61 -21.96
CA SER A 136 -34.79 25.15 -23.05
C SER A 136 -34.01 25.12 -24.38
N PRO A 137 -34.22 24.14 -25.27
CA PRO A 137 -33.58 24.10 -26.59
C PRO A 137 -33.78 25.40 -27.40
N GLU A 138 -34.86 26.14 -27.12
CA GLU A 138 -35.14 27.44 -27.72
C GLU A 138 -34.20 28.55 -27.22
N GLU A 139 -33.81 28.53 -25.95
CA GLU A 139 -32.88 29.49 -25.36
C GLU A 139 -31.44 29.23 -25.83
N ILE A 140 -31.05 27.96 -26.01
CA ILE A 140 -29.76 27.57 -26.58
C ILE A 140 -29.64 28.08 -28.03
N ALA A 141 -30.72 27.96 -28.82
CA ALA A 141 -30.77 28.48 -30.19
C ALA A 141 -30.65 30.01 -30.21
N ARG A 142 -31.33 30.72 -29.30
CA ARG A 142 -31.25 32.19 -29.20
C ARG A 142 -29.85 32.68 -28.80
N ILE A 143 -29.15 31.97 -27.92
CA ILE A 143 -27.77 32.31 -27.53
C ILE A 143 -26.82 32.13 -28.72
N LYS A 144 -26.89 31.00 -29.44
CA LYS A 144 -26.08 30.77 -30.65
C LYS A 144 -26.34 31.80 -31.75
N ILE A 145 -27.61 32.15 -31.98
CA ILE A 145 -27.97 33.19 -32.96
C ILE A 145 -27.43 34.55 -32.53
N ARG A 146 -27.48 34.90 -31.23
CA ARG A 146 -26.88 36.15 -30.72
C ARG A 146 -25.36 36.17 -30.88
N GLU A 147 -24.67 35.06 -30.63
CA GLU A 147 -23.22 34.99 -30.83
C GLU A 147 -22.84 35.16 -32.30
N GLN A 148 -23.57 34.53 -33.22
CA GLN A 148 -23.34 34.72 -34.65
C GLN A 148 -23.73 36.11 -35.17
N LEU A 149 -24.77 36.73 -34.61
CA LEU A 149 -25.12 38.12 -34.93
C LEU A 149 -24.06 39.10 -34.42
N LYS A 150 -23.44 38.84 -33.26
CA LYS A 150 -22.32 39.67 -32.76
C LYS A 150 -21.10 39.61 -33.68
N THR A 151 -20.87 38.50 -34.38
CA THR A 151 -19.78 38.38 -35.38
C THR A 151 -20.09 39.04 -36.73
N LEU A 152 -21.35 39.43 -36.96
CA LEU A 152 -21.81 40.04 -38.22
C LEU A 152 -22.00 41.56 -38.15
N ILE A 153 -21.85 42.16 -36.97
CA ILE A 153 -21.80 43.62 -36.83
C ILE A 153 -20.32 44.03 -37.03
N PRO A 154 -20.00 44.93 -37.98
CA PRO A 154 -18.63 45.40 -38.21
C PRO A 154 -17.99 46.07 -37.00
#